data_AF-A0A3C0ILU6-F1
#
_entry.id   AF-A0A3C0ILU6-F1
#
_cell.length_a   1.000
_cell.length_b   1.000
_cell.length_c   1.000
_cell.angle_alpha   90.00
_cell.angle_beta   90.00
_cell.angle_gamma   90.00
#
_symmetry.space_group_name_H-M   'P 1'
#
loop_
_entity.id
_entity.type
_entity.pdbx_description
1 polymer ?
#
loop_
_entity_poly.entity_id
_entity_poly.type
_entity_poly.pdbx_seq_one_letter_code
_entity_poly.pdbx_strand_id
1 'polypeptide(L)'
;MEDIKRINETIVHSNYNFWRFLQIFFHSGARIVELLALKVGDVDFKESRFKVLVKKGRNYTEMYRPIRASVLPLWQELINDSPSGYYIFSKGLQPGEHKIRYEQITRRWKVHIKDKLGIEADCYSLKHRNLEETAKLYGISVAAAGAG
;
A
#
# COMPACT_ATOMS: atom_id res chain seq x y z
N MET A 1 9.05 -13.94 6.84
CA MET A 1 8.21 -14.53 5.78
C MET A 1 6.93 -15.25 6.25
N GLU A 2 6.94 -16.05 7.33
CA GLU A 2 5.77 -16.86 7.77
C GLU A 2 4.47 -16.03 7.93
N ASP A 3 4.52 -14.90 8.64
CA ASP A 3 3.35 -14.05 8.88
C ASP A 3 2.77 -13.46 7.60
N ILE A 4 3.62 -12.95 6.69
CA ILE A 4 3.17 -12.37 5.41
C ILE A 4 2.54 -13.45 4.54
N LYS A 5 3.14 -14.65 4.50
CA LYS A 5 2.59 -15.79 3.77
C LYS A 5 1.23 -16.18 4.33
N ARG A 6 1.10 -16.32 5.64
CA ARG A 6 -0.17 -16.64 6.32
C ARG A 6 -1.24 -15.57 6.10
N ILE A 7 -0.86 -14.29 6.14
CA ILE A 7 -1.75 -13.17 5.81
C ILE A 7 -2.22 -13.28 4.35
N ASN A 8 -1.31 -13.54 3.42
CA ASN A 8 -1.64 -13.66 2.01
C ASN A 8 -2.62 -14.81 1.76
N GLU A 9 -2.34 -16.00 2.29
CA GLU A 9 -3.18 -17.19 2.14
C GLU A 9 -4.57 -17.01 2.77
N THR A 10 -4.68 -16.29 3.89
CA THR A 10 -5.97 -16.18 4.59
C THR A 10 -6.82 -15.01 4.10
N ILE A 11 -6.20 -13.84 3.87
CA ILE A 11 -6.93 -12.60 3.57
C ILE A 11 -7.33 -12.53 2.10
N VAL A 12 -6.56 -13.14 1.18
CA VAL A 12 -6.90 -13.13 -0.26
C VAL A 12 -8.30 -13.69 -0.51
N HIS A 13 -8.68 -14.76 0.18
CA HIS A 13 -9.98 -15.41 0.01
C HIS A 13 -11.11 -14.78 0.82
N SER A 14 -10.80 -14.23 2.00
CA SER A 14 -11.82 -13.70 2.92
C SER A 14 -12.11 -12.21 2.73
N ASN A 15 -11.14 -11.44 2.23
CA ASN A 15 -11.27 -10.00 1.99
C ASN A 15 -10.28 -9.53 0.92
N TYR A 16 -10.59 -9.85 -0.33
CA TYR A 16 -9.71 -9.57 -1.48
C TYR A 16 -9.30 -8.09 -1.59
N ASN A 17 -10.23 -7.16 -1.41
CA ASN A 17 -9.92 -5.72 -1.53
C ASN A 17 -8.90 -5.27 -0.47
N PHE A 18 -9.02 -5.80 0.75
CA PHE A 18 -8.04 -5.51 1.81
C PHE A 18 -6.70 -6.18 1.53
N TRP A 19 -6.70 -7.42 1.05
CA TRP A 19 -5.48 -8.09 0.60
C TRP A 19 -4.77 -7.31 -0.52
N ARG A 20 -5.51 -6.87 -1.55
CA ARG A 20 -4.99 -6.07 -2.67
C ARG A 20 -4.39 -4.77 -2.20
N PHE A 21 -5.06 -4.07 -1.27
CA PHE A 21 -4.50 -2.89 -0.60
C PHE A 21 -3.18 -3.21 0.12
N LEU A 22 -3.10 -4.33 0.86
CA LEU A 22 -1.88 -4.71 1.57
C LEU A 22 -0.72 -5.00 0.61
N GLN A 23 -0.96 -5.71 -0.50
CA GLN A 23 0.07 -5.94 -1.53
C GLN A 23 0.60 -4.62 -2.07
N ILE A 24 -0.31 -3.74 -2.50
CA ILE A 24 0.07 -2.42 -3.01
C ILE A 24 0.87 -1.65 -1.95
N PHE A 25 0.39 -1.60 -0.71
CA PHE A 25 1.04 -0.88 0.37
C PHE A 25 2.45 -1.43 0.69
N PHE A 26 2.60 -2.75 0.84
CA PHE A 26 3.87 -3.40 1.17
C PHE A 26 4.95 -3.22 0.09
N HIS A 27 4.53 -3.04 -1.17
CA HIS A 27 5.43 -2.85 -2.30
C HIS A 27 5.61 -1.37 -2.72
N SER A 28 4.76 -0.46 -2.23
CA SER A 28 4.76 0.97 -2.64
C SER A 28 5.89 1.81 -2.04
N GLY A 29 6.43 1.43 -0.88
CA GLY A 29 7.30 2.30 -0.09
C GLY A 29 6.62 3.54 0.53
N ALA A 30 5.37 3.86 0.19
CA ALA A 30 4.63 5.04 0.68
C ALA A 30 4.05 4.87 2.09
N ARG A 31 3.84 5.95 2.84
CA ARG A 31 3.05 5.88 4.10
C ARG A 31 1.59 5.59 3.76
N ILE A 32 0.83 4.98 4.69
CA ILE A 32 -0.60 4.72 4.46
C ILE A 32 -1.32 6.01 4.09
N VAL A 33 -1.09 7.10 4.82
CA VAL A 33 -1.75 8.39 4.56
C VAL A 33 -1.40 8.99 3.19
N GLU A 34 -0.19 8.76 2.69
CA GLU A 34 0.24 9.18 1.34
C GLU A 34 -0.51 8.36 0.29
N LEU A 35 -0.54 7.03 0.48
CA LEU A 35 -1.20 6.10 -0.43
C LEU A 35 -2.73 6.31 -0.49
N LEU A 36 -3.36 6.58 0.66
CA LEU A 36 -4.79 6.87 0.73
C LEU A 36 -5.15 8.21 0.07
N ALA A 37 -4.20 9.14 -0.03
CA ALA A 37 -4.44 10.44 -0.67
C ALA A 37 -4.34 10.40 -2.20
N LEU A 38 -3.83 9.31 -2.78
CA LEU A 38 -3.67 9.16 -4.22
C LEU A 38 -5.01 9.18 -4.95
N LYS A 39 -5.01 9.87 -6.09
CA LYS A 39 -6.05 9.76 -7.11
C LYS A 39 -5.60 8.89 -8.27
N VAL A 40 -6.55 8.41 -9.05
CA VAL A 40 -6.28 7.60 -10.25
C VAL A 40 -5.35 8.34 -11.22
N GLY A 41 -5.55 9.64 -11.41
CA GLY A 41 -4.71 10.49 -12.25
C GLY A 41 -3.27 10.69 -11.75
N ASP A 42 -2.94 10.28 -10.53
CA ASP A 42 -1.57 10.34 -10.00
C ASP A 42 -0.73 9.11 -10.40
N VAL A 43 -1.32 8.14 -11.10
CA VAL A 43 -0.66 6.89 -11.54
C VAL A 43 -0.33 6.94 -13.02
N ASP A 44 0.92 6.67 -13.34
CA ASP A 44 1.46 6.59 -14.69
C ASP A 44 1.89 5.15 -14.97
N PHE A 45 1.03 4.39 -15.64
CA PHE A 45 1.30 3.00 -15.99
C PHE A 45 2.37 2.85 -17.08
N LYS A 46 2.57 3.86 -17.93
CA LYS A 46 3.59 3.82 -18.97
C LYS A 46 4.98 3.82 -18.35
N GLU A 47 5.18 4.67 -17.35
CA GLU A 47 6.44 4.77 -16.60
C GLU A 47 6.45 3.91 -15.33
N SER A 48 5.40 3.10 -15.11
CA SER A 48 5.20 2.26 -13.92
C SER A 48 5.52 3.00 -12.61
N ARG A 49 4.91 4.16 -12.40
CA ARG A 49 5.16 5.02 -11.23
C ARG A 49 3.89 5.73 -10.77
N PHE A 50 3.92 6.24 -9.55
CA PHE A 50 2.85 7.08 -9.00
C PHE A 50 3.44 8.29 -8.26
N LYS A 51 2.69 9.39 -8.25
CA LYS A 51 3.10 10.65 -7.62
C LYS A 51 2.54 10.73 -6.20
N VAL A 52 3.40 10.93 -5.19
CA VAL A 52 3.00 11.19 -3.80
C VAL A 52 3.36 12.59 -3.36
N LEU A 53 2.53 13.17 -2.49
CA LEU A 53 2.86 14.38 -1.77
C LEU A 53 3.45 14.02 -0.40
N VAL A 54 4.77 14.19 -0.24
CA VAL A 54 5.47 13.95 1.02
C VAL A 54 5.44 15.24 1.84
N LYS A 55 4.89 15.15 3.05
CA LYS A 55 4.88 16.26 4.01
C LYS A 55 5.99 16.07 5.03
N LYS A 56 6.87 17.07 5.17
CA LYS A 56 7.89 17.15 6.24
C LYS A 56 7.78 18.50 6.93
N GLY A 57 7.18 18.50 8.12
CA GLY A 57 6.86 19.73 8.84
C GLY A 57 5.93 20.64 8.02
N ARG A 58 6.43 21.84 7.67
CA ARG A 58 5.72 22.80 6.80
C ARG A 58 6.04 22.64 5.31
N ASN A 59 6.98 21.77 4.95
CA ASN A 59 7.40 21.57 3.57
C ASN A 59 6.60 20.44 2.92
N TYR A 60 6.22 20.67 1.67
CA TYR A 60 5.51 19.73 0.82
C TYR A 60 6.35 19.47 -0.42
N THR A 61 6.62 18.19 -0.71
CA THR A 61 7.42 17.81 -1.86
C THR A 61 6.69 16.72 -2.63
N GLU A 62 6.45 16.96 -3.92
CA GLU A 62 5.98 15.91 -4.82
C GLU A 62 7.13 14.99 -5.19
N MET A 63 6.91 13.69 -5.11
CA MET A 63 7.90 12.67 -5.44
C MET A 63 7.25 11.54 -6.21
N TYR A 64 7.95 11.03 -7.24
CA TYR A 64 7.55 9.80 -7.91
C TYR A 64 8.09 8.58 -7.16
N ARG A 65 7.25 7.54 -7.05
CA ARG A 65 7.63 6.22 -6.54
C ARG A 65 7.36 5.16 -7.61
N PRO A 66 8.28 4.21 -7.82
CA PRO A 66 8.07 3.14 -8.80
C PRO A 66 7.01 2.15 -8.31
N ILE A 67 6.25 1.60 -9.25
CA ILE A 67 5.36 0.46 -9.06
C ILE A 67 6.17 -0.78 -9.44
N ARG A 68 6.29 -1.73 -8.52
CA ARG A 68 6.97 -3.00 -8.81
C ARG A 68 6.15 -3.82 -9.80
N ALA A 69 6.83 -4.44 -10.77
CA ALA A 69 6.21 -5.31 -11.76
C ALA A 69 5.32 -6.41 -11.12
N SER A 70 5.74 -6.96 -9.97
CA SER A 70 5.00 -8.00 -9.25
C SER A 70 3.61 -7.57 -8.74
N VAL A 71 3.36 -6.27 -8.58
CA VAL A 71 2.07 -5.75 -8.13
C VAL A 71 1.39 -4.87 -9.18
N LEU A 72 2.03 -4.60 -10.31
CA LEU A 72 1.46 -3.79 -11.39
C LEU A 72 0.07 -4.30 -11.85
N PRO A 73 -0.18 -5.62 -11.99
CA PRO A 73 -1.51 -6.12 -12.33
C PRO A 73 -2.58 -5.74 -11.30
N LEU A 74 -2.23 -5.70 -10.01
CA LEU A 74 -3.17 -5.33 -8.94
C LEU A 74 -3.53 -3.85 -8.98
N TRP A 75 -2.61 -2.98 -9.43
CA TRP A 75 -2.92 -1.57 -9.66
C TRP A 75 -3.87 -1.42 -10.85
N GLN A 76 -3.58 -2.08 -11.96
CA GLN A 76 -4.41 -2.04 -13.17
C GLN A 76 -5.82 -2.55 -12.90
N GLU A 77 -5.93 -3.70 -12.22
CA GLU A 77 -7.21 -4.29 -11.79
C GLU A 77 -8.01 -3.34 -10.87
N LEU A 78 -7.32 -2.51 -10.08
CA LEU A 78 -7.97 -1.59 -9.15
C LEU A 78 -8.51 -0.34 -9.85
N ILE A 79 -7.82 0.23 -10.85
CA ILE A 79 -8.12 1.59 -11.33
C ILE A 79 -8.31 1.75 -12.85
N ASN A 80 -8.09 0.74 -13.68
CA ASN A 80 -8.12 0.89 -15.15
C ASN A 80 -9.39 1.55 -15.69
N ASP A 81 -10.55 1.21 -15.13
CA ASP A 81 -11.86 1.72 -15.58
C ASP A 81 -12.39 2.86 -14.70
N SER A 82 -11.52 3.50 -13.91
CA SER A 82 -11.92 4.53 -12.95
C SER A 82 -11.61 5.95 -13.44
N PRO A 83 -12.47 6.95 -13.16
CA PRO A 83 -12.18 8.35 -13.47
C PRO A 83 -10.90 8.85 -12.79
N SER A 84 -10.10 9.65 -13.50
CA SER A 84 -8.83 10.19 -13.01
C SER A 84 -8.96 11.00 -11.71
N GLY A 85 -10.11 11.62 -11.47
CA GLY A 85 -10.39 12.41 -10.27
C GLY A 85 -10.70 11.60 -9.01
N TYR A 86 -10.96 10.30 -9.13
CA TYR A 86 -11.31 9.45 -7.99
C TYR A 86 -10.10 9.15 -7.13
N TYR A 87 -10.31 9.04 -5.82
CA TYR A 87 -9.33 8.43 -4.93
C TYR A 87 -9.21 6.95 -5.26
N ILE A 88 -7.98 6.43 -5.24
CA ILE A 88 -7.73 5.00 -5.50
C ILE A 88 -8.37 4.13 -4.40
N PHE A 89 -8.35 4.61 -3.16
CA PHE A 89 -8.91 3.91 -1.99
C PHE A 89 -10.01 4.75 -1.33
N SER A 90 -11.25 4.41 -1.66
CA SER A 90 -12.49 4.95 -1.09
C SER A 90 -13.20 3.88 -0.23
N LYS A 91 -14.53 3.95 -0.13
CA LYS A 91 -15.38 2.98 0.55
C LYS A 91 -15.09 1.56 0.01
N GLY A 92 -14.85 0.63 0.91
CA GLY A 92 -14.56 -0.77 0.54
C GLY A 92 -13.18 -1.01 -0.07
N LEU A 93 -12.27 -0.03 -0.01
CA LEU A 93 -10.93 -0.08 -0.65
C LEU A 93 -11.02 -0.23 -2.18
N GLN A 94 -12.05 0.39 -2.75
CA GLN A 94 -12.27 0.54 -4.19
C GLN A 94 -12.18 2.02 -4.56
N PRO A 95 -11.99 2.36 -5.84
CA PRO A 95 -11.94 3.75 -6.26
C PRO A 95 -13.26 4.47 -5.99
N GLY A 96 -13.18 5.77 -5.68
CA GLY A 96 -14.36 6.58 -5.45
C GLY A 96 -14.07 8.04 -5.13
N GLU A 97 -15.12 8.85 -5.10
CA GLU A 97 -15.03 10.31 -4.93
C GLU A 97 -14.48 10.75 -3.58
N HIS A 98 -14.61 9.91 -2.55
CA HIS A 98 -14.24 10.25 -1.18
C HIS A 98 -13.06 9.43 -0.70
N LYS A 99 -12.06 10.09 -0.12
CA LYS A 99 -10.93 9.43 0.50
C LYS A 99 -11.38 8.55 1.66
N ILE A 100 -10.90 7.31 1.74
CA ILE A 100 -11.13 6.49 2.92
C ILE A 100 -10.39 7.06 4.15
N ARG A 101 -11.04 6.96 5.31
CA ARG A 101 -10.46 7.31 6.60
C ARG A 101 -9.33 6.35 6.99
N TYR A 102 -8.23 6.88 7.51
CA TYR A 102 -7.05 6.09 7.94
C TYR A 102 -7.41 5.00 8.97
N GLU A 103 -8.33 5.33 9.89
CA GLU A 103 -8.80 4.47 10.97
C GLU A 103 -9.53 3.22 10.43
N GLN A 104 -10.05 3.28 9.22
CA GLN A 104 -10.64 2.12 8.55
C GLN A 104 -9.57 1.09 8.16
N ILE A 105 -8.33 1.52 7.90
CA ILE A 105 -7.20 0.61 7.64
C ILE A 105 -6.74 -0.01 8.95
N THR A 106 -6.53 0.80 10.00
CA THR A 106 -6.05 0.29 11.29
C THR A 106 -7.06 -0.64 11.94
N ARG A 107 -8.37 -0.37 11.82
CA ARG A 107 -9.42 -1.28 12.28
C ARG A 107 -9.42 -2.60 11.51
N ARG A 108 -9.28 -2.57 10.18
CA ARG A 108 -9.17 -3.81 9.38
C ARG A 108 -7.94 -4.62 9.77
N TRP A 109 -6.80 -3.96 10.01
CA TRP A 109 -5.60 -4.63 10.49
C TRP A 109 -5.84 -5.33 11.83
N LYS A 110 -6.38 -4.60 12.82
CA LYS A 110 -6.69 -5.16 14.13
C LYS A 110 -7.60 -6.38 14.00
N VAL A 111 -8.76 -6.22 13.36
CA VAL A 111 -9.79 -7.27 13.31
C VAL A 111 -9.35 -8.47 12.48
N HIS A 112 -8.78 -8.25 11.29
CA HIS A 112 -8.53 -9.34 10.35
C HIS A 112 -7.16 -9.98 10.51
N ILE A 113 -6.17 -9.25 11.04
CA ILE A 113 -4.79 -9.74 11.16
C ILE A 113 -4.48 -10.07 12.62
N LYS A 114 -4.61 -9.10 13.52
CA LYS A 114 -4.26 -9.31 14.93
C LYS A 114 -5.21 -10.31 15.58
N ASP A 115 -6.50 -9.96 15.62
CA ASP A 115 -7.49 -10.71 16.39
C ASP A 115 -7.78 -12.09 15.75
N LYS A 116 -7.87 -12.17 14.41
CA LYS A 116 -8.19 -13.42 13.70
C LYS A 116 -7.02 -14.36 13.47
N LEU A 117 -5.81 -13.84 13.22
CA LEU A 117 -4.64 -14.68 12.91
C LEU A 117 -3.69 -14.82 14.10
N GLY A 118 -3.88 -14.03 15.17
CA GLY A 118 -2.97 -13.98 16.31
C GLY A 118 -1.63 -13.35 15.97
N ILE A 119 -1.57 -12.46 14.97
CA ILE A 119 -0.33 -11.81 14.54
C ILE A 119 -0.19 -10.46 15.26
N GLU A 120 0.77 -10.37 16.17
CA GLU A 120 0.98 -9.16 16.99
C GLU A 120 1.62 -7.99 16.23
N ALA A 121 2.34 -8.30 15.16
CA ALA A 121 3.05 -7.29 14.37
C ALA A 121 2.08 -6.24 13.81
N ASP A 122 2.51 -4.98 13.84
CA ASP A 122 1.78 -3.92 13.16
C ASP A 122 2.08 -3.90 11.64
N CYS A 123 1.21 -3.22 10.90
CA CYS A 123 1.27 -3.14 9.44
C CYS A 123 2.58 -2.52 8.93
N TYR A 124 3.18 -1.57 9.67
CA TYR A 124 4.43 -0.92 9.28
C TYR A 124 5.64 -1.82 9.54
N SER A 125 5.66 -2.51 10.67
CA SER A 125 6.69 -3.49 11.02
C SER A 125 6.81 -4.57 9.96
N LEU A 126 5.70 -5.12 9.48
CA LEU A 126 5.72 -6.11 8.39
C LEU A 126 6.11 -5.52 7.04
N LYS A 127 5.70 -4.28 6.74
CA LYS A 127 6.17 -3.58 5.54
C LYS A 127 7.70 -3.39 5.54
N HIS A 128 8.28 -2.95 6.66
CA HIS A 128 9.73 -2.76 6.79
C HIS A 128 10.48 -4.07 6.55
N ARG A 129 10.04 -5.16 7.22
CA ARG A 129 10.60 -6.50 7.00
C ARG A 129 10.52 -6.94 5.54
N ASN A 130 9.37 -6.75 4.87
CA ASN A 130 9.20 -7.09 3.46
C ASN A 130 10.19 -6.35 2.54
N LEU A 131 10.39 -5.06 2.78
CA LEU A 131 11.31 -4.24 2.00
C LEU A 131 12.78 -4.63 2.26
N GLU A 132 13.15 -4.82 3.52
CA GLU A 132 14.50 -5.26 3.92
C GLU A 132 14.85 -6.64 3.36
N GLU A 133 13.96 -7.62 3.47
CA GLU A 133 14.17 -8.96 2.92
C GLU A 133 14.30 -8.92 1.40
N THR A 134 13.42 -8.17 0.72
CA THR A 134 13.52 -8.02 -0.74
C THR A 134 14.89 -7.44 -1.14
N ALA A 135 15.34 -6.42 -0.43
CA ALA A 135 16.59 -5.77 -0.76
C ALA A 135 17.81 -6.63 -0.47
N LYS A 136 17.80 -7.41 0.63
CA LYS A 136 18.80 -8.46 0.90
C LYS A 136 18.87 -9.47 -0.25
N LEU A 137 17.72 -9.92 -0.75
CA LEU A 137 17.62 -10.85 -1.88
C LEU A 137 18.26 -10.30 -3.16
N TYR A 138 18.09 -9.01 -3.44
CA TYR A 138 18.63 -8.36 -4.62
C TYR A 138 19.99 -7.67 -4.41
N GLY A 139 20.62 -7.80 -3.23
CA GLY A 139 21.89 -7.14 -2.91
C GLY A 139 21.83 -5.61 -2.88
N ILE A 140 20.63 -5.04 -2.70
CA ILE A 140 20.39 -3.59 -2.68
C ILE A 140 20.40 -3.10 -1.23
N SER A 141 21.04 -1.97 -0.93
CA SER A 141 20.89 -1.34 0.39
C SER A 141 19.53 -0.63 0.46
N VAL A 142 18.69 -1.02 1.43
CA VAL A 142 17.51 -0.20 1.77
C VAL A 142 18.03 1.00 2.56
N ALA A 143 18.24 2.13 1.89
CA ALA A 143 18.31 3.38 2.63
C ALA A 143 16.98 3.54 3.37
N ALA A 144 17.04 3.79 4.68
CA ALA A 144 15.89 4.05 5.54
C ALA A 144 15.22 5.40 5.16
N ALA A 145 14.69 5.51 3.95
CA ALA A 145 13.90 6.64 3.48
C ALA A 145 12.46 6.50 4.03
N GLY A 146 12.33 6.45 5.35
CA GLY A 146 11.06 6.23 6.03
C GLY A 146 11.00 6.71 7.48
N ALA A 147 12.11 7.17 8.06
CA ALA A 147 12.11 7.87 9.34
C ALA A 147 12.02 9.38 9.08
N GLY A 148 10.82 9.93 9.22
CA GLY A 148 10.54 11.35 9.10
C GLY A 148 9.07 11.65 9.32
#